data_AF-A0A841Z4R7-F1
#
_entry.id   AF-A0A841Z4R7-F1
#
_cell.length_a   1.000
_cell.length_b   1.000
_cell.length_c   1.000
_cell.angle_alpha   90.00
_cell.angle_beta   90.00
_cell.angle_gamma   90.00
#
_symmetry.space_group_name_H-M   'P 1'
#
loop_
_entity.id
_entity.type
_entity.pdbx_description
1 polymer ?
#
loop_
_entity_poly.entity_id
_entity_poly.type
_entity_poly.pdbx_seq_one_letter_code
_entity_poly.pdbx_strand_id
1 'polypeptide(L)'
;MNKIEIKKILNSVDKNKDESLRLALYSVSIDVLLSKELFKKNAEIQIFLESNDIYFKEYVFRSRTMTISRVIRKINEMNKDDLVKFYINFKNIAFEELSHYKPKSKNTNNDLDDILKQFGE
;
A
#
# COMPACT_ATOMS: atom_id res chain seq x y z
N MET A 1 -12.23 -8.76 -8.42
CA MET A 1 -13.44 -8.29 -7.74
C MET A 1 -13.68 -6.89 -8.22
N ASN A 2 -14.93 -6.54 -8.47
CA ASN A 2 -15.24 -5.14 -8.77
C ASN A 2 -15.18 -4.30 -7.48
N LYS A 3 -15.13 -2.97 -7.60
CA LYS A 3 -15.06 -2.06 -6.45
C LYS A 3 -16.21 -2.29 -5.44
N ILE A 4 -17.40 -2.70 -5.90
CA ILE A 4 -18.58 -2.93 -5.06
C ILE A 4 -18.37 -4.15 -4.15
N GLU A 5 -17.80 -5.23 -4.68
CA GLU A 5 -17.49 -6.45 -3.91
C GLU A 5 -16.41 -6.18 -2.86
N ILE A 6 -15.33 -5.50 -3.24
CA ILE A 6 -14.27 -5.07 -2.31
C ILE A 6 -14.89 -4.24 -1.17
N LYS A 7 -15.76 -3.29 -1.52
CA LYS A 7 -16.48 -2.45 -0.57
C LYS A 7 -17.36 -3.26 0.38
N LYS A 8 -18.05 -4.27 -0.13
CA LYS A 8 -18.89 -5.18 0.68
C LYS A 8 -18.06 -5.96 1.69
N ILE A 9 -16.95 -6.55 1.25
CA ILE A 9 -16.03 -7.31 2.12
C ILE A 9 -15.51 -6.38 3.23
N LEU A 10 -14.94 -5.24 2.87
CA LEU A 10 -14.35 -4.31 3.84
C LEU A 10 -15.38 -3.77 4.84
N ASN A 11 -16.63 -3.54 4.44
CA ASN A 11 -17.68 -3.08 5.37
C ASN A 11 -18.25 -4.18 6.27
N SER A 12 -18.14 -5.45 5.87
CA SER A 12 -18.64 -6.60 6.64
C SER A 12 -17.67 -7.12 7.71
N VAL A 13 -16.42 -6.65 7.70
CA VAL A 13 -15.38 -7.09 8.62
C VAL A 13 -15.62 -6.62 10.05
N ASP A 14 -15.56 -7.57 10.99
CA ASP A 14 -15.42 -7.28 12.41
C ASP A 14 -13.97 -6.88 12.72
N LYS A 15 -13.75 -5.58 12.95
CA LYS A 15 -12.43 -5.01 13.21
C LYS A 15 -11.86 -5.39 14.59
N ASN A 16 -12.68 -5.94 15.49
CA ASN A 16 -12.22 -6.36 16.80
C ASN A 16 -11.55 -7.74 16.76
N LYS A 17 -11.73 -8.49 15.66
CA LYS A 17 -11.18 -9.82 15.45
C LYS A 17 -10.05 -9.78 14.44
N ASP A 18 -8.84 -9.99 14.94
CA ASP A 18 -7.60 -9.93 14.16
C ASP A 18 -7.63 -10.88 12.95
N GLU A 19 -8.13 -12.10 13.14
CA GLU A 19 -8.22 -13.09 12.06
C GLU A 19 -9.22 -12.68 10.97
N SER A 20 -10.35 -12.09 11.36
CA SER A 20 -11.33 -11.57 10.40
C SER A 20 -10.75 -10.42 9.56
N LEU A 21 -9.94 -9.54 10.19
CA LEU A 21 -9.20 -8.51 9.48
C LEU A 21 -8.16 -9.10 8.52
N ARG A 22 -7.36 -10.09 8.96
CA ARG A 22 -6.36 -10.73 8.10
C ARG A 22 -6.99 -11.38 6.87
N LEU A 23 -8.05 -12.17 7.04
CA LEU A 23 -8.73 -12.85 5.92
C LEU A 23 -9.27 -11.85 4.90
N ALA A 24 -9.86 -10.75 5.36
CA ALA A 24 -10.31 -9.69 4.46
C ALA A 24 -9.15 -8.98 3.76
N LEU A 25 -8.06 -8.68 4.48
CA LEU A 25 -6.89 -8.05 3.88
C LEU A 25 -6.20 -8.96 2.88
N TYR A 26 -6.12 -10.27 3.12
CA TYR A 26 -5.59 -11.22 2.13
C TYR A 26 -6.38 -11.18 0.83
N SER A 27 -7.69 -11.36 0.93
CA SER A 27 -8.57 -11.41 -0.25
C SER A 27 -8.55 -10.10 -1.04
N VAL A 28 -8.71 -8.96 -0.35
CA VAL A 28 -8.72 -7.64 -1.00
C VAL A 28 -7.34 -7.28 -1.56
N SER A 29 -6.26 -7.56 -0.84
CA SER A 29 -4.90 -7.24 -1.31
C SER A 29 -4.55 -8.00 -2.58
N ILE A 30 -4.88 -9.29 -2.68
CA ILE A 30 -4.61 -10.09 -3.88
C ILE A 30 -5.29 -9.46 -5.09
N ASP A 31 -6.57 -9.13 -4.95
CA ASP A 31 -7.38 -8.63 -6.05
C ASP A 31 -6.96 -7.23 -6.50
N VAL A 32 -6.74 -6.33 -5.53
CA VAL A 32 -6.31 -4.95 -5.79
C VAL A 32 -4.93 -4.91 -6.44
N LEU A 33 -3.97 -5.70 -5.95
CA LEU A 33 -2.60 -5.71 -6.48
C LEU A 33 -2.51 -6.38 -7.88
N LEU A 34 -3.44 -7.27 -8.22
CA LEU A 34 -3.54 -7.86 -9.56
C LEU A 34 -4.26 -6.95 -10.57
N SER A 35 -5.10 -6.03 -10.11
CA SER A 35 -5.91 -5.19 -10.99
C SER A 35 -5.07 -4.23 -11.82
N LYS A 36 -5.09 -4.42 -13.15
CA LYS A 36 -4.48 -3.50 -14.12
C LYS A 36 -5.26 -2.20 -14.31
N GLU A 37 -6.51 -2.18 -13.88
CA GLU A 37 -7.35 -0.98 -13.87
C GLU A 37 -6.95 -0.04 -12.74
N LEU A 38 -6.62 -0.60 -11.56
CA LEU A 38 -6.18 0.17 -10.40
C LEU A 38 -4.70 0.54 -10.47
N PHE A 39 -3.85 -0.41 -10.88
CA PHE A 39 -2.42 -0.20 -11.04
C PHE A 39 -1.97 -0.62 -12.43
N LYS A 40 -1.68 0.34 -13.31
CA LYS A 40 -1.20 0.02 -14.66
C LYS A 40 0.20 -0.56 -14.62
N LYS A 41 1.06 -0.03 -13.74
CA LYS A 41 2.47 -0.41 -13.58
C LYS A 41 2.79 -0.89 -12.16
N ASN A 42 3.77 -1.78 -12.02
CA ASN A 42 4.22 -2.25 -10.69
C ASN A 42 4.83 -1.12 -9.84
N ALA A 43 5.35 -0.05 -10.46
CA ALA A 43 5.80 1.13 -9.75
C ALA A 43 4.66 1.81 -8.97
N GLU A 44 3.42 1.81 -9.48
CA GLU A 44 2.27 2.38 -8.77
C GLU A 44 1.92 1.55 -7.52
N ILE A 45 2.10 0.22 -7.60
CA ILE A 45 1.96 -0.68 -6.43
C ILE A 45 3.00 -0.35 -5.37
N GLN A 46 4.24 -0.11 -5.77
CA GLN A 46 5.30 0.28 -4.84
C GLN A 46 4.91 1.55 -4.08
N ILE A 47 4.50 2.60 -4.81
CA ILE A 47 4.11 3.86 -4.18
C ILE A 47 2.94 3.61 -3.22
N PHE A 48 1.92 2.83 -3.60
CA PHE A 48 0.81 2.45 -2.71
C PHE A 48 1.29 1.77 -1.41
N LEU A 49 2.16 0.77 -1.51
CA LEU A 49 2.65 0.05 -0.34
C LEU A 49 3.52 0.95 0.57
N GLU A 50 4.31 1.85 -0.01
CA GLU A 50 5.11 2.81 0.75
C GLU A 50 4.24 3.79 1.55
N SER A 51 3.07 4.23 1.04
CA SER A 51 2.12 5.02 1.86
C SER A 51 1.47 4.25 3.01
N ASN A 52 1.58 2.93 2.99
CA ASN A 52 1.14 2.05 4.05
C ASN A 52 2.27 1.69 5.01
N ASP A 53 3.41 2.37 4.92
CA ASP A 53 4.64 2.06 5.64
C ASP A 53 5.15 0.62 5.39
N ILE A 54 4.85 0.08 4.20
CA ILE A 54 5.33 -1.22 3.73
C ILE A 54 6.40 -0.99 2.67
N TYR A 55 7.64 -1.28 3.05
CA TYR A 55 8.80 -1.11 2.19
C TYR A 55 9.36 -2.47 1.77
N PHE A 56 9.59 -2.65 0.48
CA PHE A 56 10.26 -3.82 -0.08
C PHE A 56 11.45 -3.40 -0.95
N LYS A 57 12.38 -4.34 -1.15
CA LYS A 57 13.48 -4.16 -2.09
C LYS A 57 12.94 -4.10 -3.52
N GLU A 58 13.60 -3.35 -4.40
CA GLU A 58 13.18 -3.12 -5.79
C GLU A 58 12.82 -4.40 -6.55
N TYR A 59 13.62 -5.46 -6.38
CA TYR A 59 13.38 -6.73 -7.06
C TYR A 59 11.98 -7.29 -6.78
N VAL A 60 11.38 -7.04 -5.60
CA VAL A 60 10.05 -7.54 -5.23
C VAL A 60 8.95 -7.02 -6.16
N PHE A 61 9.16 -5.84 -6.75
CA PHE A 61 8.22 -5.22 -7.69
C PHE A 61 8.43 -5.67 -9.14
N ARG A 62 9.38 -6.59 -9.42
CA ARG A 62 9.59 -7.13 -10.76
C ARG A 62 8.37 -7.89 -11.30
N SER A 63 7.58 -8.52 -10.43
CA SER A 63 6.31 -9.16 -10.80
C SER A 63 5.25 -8.98 -9.71
N ARG A 64 3.99 -8.81 -10.14
CA ARG A 64 2.83 -8.68 -9.23
C ARG A 64 2.73 -9.90 -8.30
N THR A 65 2.95 -11.11 -8.79
CA THR A 65 2.91 -12.34 -7.99
C THR A 65 3.92 -12.33 -6.85
N MET A 66 5.15 -11.88 -7.12
CA MET A 66 6.16 -11.77 -6.07
C MET A 66 5.79 -10.70 -5.06
N THR A 67 5.31 -9.54 -5.52
CA THR A 67 4.81 -8.48 -4.63
C THR A 67 3.70 -8.99 -3.72
N ILE A 68 2.70 -9.67 -4.29
CA ILE A 68 1.58 -10.26 -3.52
C ILE A 68 2.10 -11.24 -2.48
N SER A 69 3.00 -12.17 -2.85
CA SER A 69 3.54 -13.13 -1.89
C SER A 69 4.21 -12.46 -0.68
N ARG A 70 4.88 -11.32 -0.89
CA ARG A 70 5.55 -10.56 0.17
C ARG A 70 4.54 -9.77 0.99
N VAL A 71 3.52 -9.18 0.37
CA VAL A 71 2.43 -8.49 1.06
C VAL A 71 1.64 -9.45 1.95
N ILE A 72 1.28 -10.64 1.46
CA ILE A 72 0.55 -11.63 2.25
C ILE A 72 1.35 -12.09 3.47
N ARG A 73 2.65 -12.35 3.31
CA ARG A 73 3.53 -12.65 4.46
C ARG A 73 3.57 -11.50 5.46
N LYS A 74 3.68 -10.26 4.97
CA LYS A 74 3.66 -9.06 5.82
C LYS A 74 2.35 -8.93 6.59
N ILE A 75 1.20 -9.12 5.93
CA ILE A 75 -0.13 -9.12 6.57
C ILE A 75 -0.21 -10.22 7.63
N ASN A 76 0.38 -11.40 7.41
CA ASN A 76 0.40 -12.48 8.40
C ASN A 76 1.22 -12.14 9.66
N GLU A 77 2.25 -11.31 9.52
CA GLU A 77 3.17 -10.90 10.59
C GLU A 77 2.72 -9.64 11.34
N MET A 78 1.77 -8.86 10.78
CA MET A 78 1.27 -7.62 11.38
C MET A 78 0.62 -7.88 12.74
N ASN A 79 0.76 -6.94 13.69
CA ASN A 79 -0.06 -6.91 14.90
C ASN A 79 -1.45 -6.29 14.58
N LYS A 80 -2.32 -6.23 15.59
CA LYS A 80 -3.67 -5.69 15.44
C LYS A 80 -3.68 -4.23 14.96
N ASP A 81 -2.84 -3.38 15.53
CA ASP A 81 -2.81 -1.95 15.21
C ASP A 81 -2.36 -1.73 13.75
N ASP A 82 -1.34 -2.48 13.32
CA ASP A 82 -0.87 -2.48 11.94
C ASP A 82 -1.94 -2.98 10.96
N LEU A 83 -2.68 -4.05 11.32
CA LEU A 83 -3.80 -4.55 10.52
C LEU A 83 -4.90 -3.49 10.36
N VAL A 84 -5.28 -2.83 11.45
CA VAL A 84 -6.31 -1.78 11.44
C VAL A 84 -5.86 -0.60 10.58
N LYS A 85 -4.61 -0.14 10.73
CA LYS A 85 -4.03 0.93 9.92
C LYS A 85 -4.04 0.57 8.43
N PHE A 86 -3.58 -0.63 8.09
CA PHE A 86 -3.56 -1.11 6.72
C PHE A 86 -4.97 -1.24 6.12
N TYR A 87 -5.93 -1.74 6.91
CA TYR A 87 -7.34 -1.80 6.52
C TYR A 87 -7.93 -0.41 6.24
N ILE A 88 -7.67 0.59 7.08
CA ILE A 88 -8.17 1.95 6.88
C ILE A 88 -7.64 2.53 5.56
N ASN A 89 -6.35 2.37 5.30
CA ASN A 89 -5.74 2.86 4.07
C ASN A 89 -6.28 2.15 2.81
N PHE A 90 -6.48 0.83 2.88
CA PHE A 90 -7.15 0.08 1.82
C PHE A 90 -8.56 0.60 1.54
N LYS A 91 -9.30 0.90 2.61
CA LYS A 91 -10.64 1.48 2.51
C LYS A 91 -10.60 2.85 1.86
N ASN A 92 -9.61 3.69 2.17
CA ASN A 92 -9.51 5.00 1.53
C ASN A 92 -9.29 4.85 0.02
N ILE A 93 -8.43 3.93 -0.43
CA ILE A 93 -8.15 3.75 -1.87
C ILE A 93 -9.28 3.08 -2.64
N ALA A 94 -10.01 2.16 -2.00
CA ALA A 94 -11.13 1.49 -2.67
C ALA A 94 -12.39 2.38 -2.75
N PHE A 95 -12.50 3.42 -1.92
CA PHE A 95 -13.72 4.21 -1.75
C PHE A 95 -13.57 5.69 -2.12
N GLU A 96 -12.39 6.27 -1.95
CA GLU A 96 -12.04 7.56 -2.55
C GLU A 96 -11.32 7.25 -3.85
N GLU A 97 -11.88 7.74 -4.97
CA GLU A 97 -11.18 7.66 -6.24
C GLU A 97 -9.77 8.23 -6.06
N LEU A 98 -8.79 7.63 -6.75
CA LEU A 98 -7.35 7.91 -6.68
C LEU A 98 -6.94 9.39 -6.94
N SER A 99 -7.87 10.35 -6.98
CA SER A 99 -7.66 11.78 -7.25
C SER A 99 -6.84 12.53 -6.20
N HIS A 100 -6.59 11.97 -5.02
CA HIS A 100 -5.81 12.62 -3.96
C HIS A 100 -4.50 11.93 -3.60
N TYR A 101 -4.16 10.81 -4.22
CA TYR A 101 -2.89 10.15 -3.99
C TYR A 101 -1.77 10.87 -4.78
N LYS A 102 -1.32 12.01 -4.26
CA LYS A 102 -0.05 12.61 -4.72
C LYS A 102 1.09 11.83 -4.08
N PRO A 103 1.98 11.19 -4.85
CA PRO A 103 3.22 10.70 -4.29
C PRO A 103 3.91 11.89 -3.61
N LYS A 104 4.33 11.73 -2.35
CA LYS A 104 5.33 12.66 -1.79
C LYS A 104 6.53 12.55 -2.72
N SER A 105 6.82 13.59 -3.50
CA SER A 105 8.09 13.63 -4.22
C SER A 105 9.18 13.48 -3.16
N LYS A 106 10.07 12.50 -3.33
CA LYS A 106 11.35 12.57 -2.65
C LYS A 106 12.00 13.85 -3.15
N ASN A 107 11.96 14.91 -2.35
CA ASN A 107 12.85 16.05 -2.49
C ASN A 107 14.25 15.57 -2.10
N THR A 108 14.89 14.82 -2.99
CA THR A 108 16.35 14.77 -3.02
C THR A 108 16.77 16.05 -3.71
N ASN A 109 17.04 17.11 -2.95
CA ASN A 109 17.92 18.23 -3.34
C ASN A 109 18.14 19.27 -2.21
N ASN A 110 17.35 19.30 -1.13
CA ASN A 110 17.53 20.37 -0.13
C ASN A 110 18.77 20.19 0.77
N ASP A 111 19.15 18.97 1.15
CA ASP A 111 20.30 18.78 2.07
C ASP A 111 21.65 19.07 1.40
N LEU A 112 21.80 18.74 0.10
CA LEU A 112 23.05 19.02 -0.63
C LEU A 112 23.18 20.49 -1.00
N ASP A 113 22.08 21.14 -1.38
CA ASP A 113 22.08 22.57 -1.71
C ASP A 113 22.35 23.45 -0.48
N ASP A 114 21.90 23.03 0.71
CA ASP A 114 22.17 23.73 1.97
C ASP A 114 23.63 23.56 2.42
N ILE A 115 24.22 22.37 2.23
CA ILE A 115 25.65 22.13 2.48
C ILE A 115 26.53 22.91 1.49
N LEU A 116 26.17 22.93 0.21
CA LEU A 116 26.93 23.66 -0.82
C LEU A 116 26.90 25.17 -0.60
N LYS A 117 25.79 25.73 -0.07
CA LYS A 117 25.72 27.14 0.34
C LYS A 117 26.54 27.46 1.59
N GLN A 118 26.70 26.50 2.50
CA GLN A 118 27.42 26.71 3.75
C GLN A 118 28.95 26.59 3.58
N PHE A 119 29.41 25.81 2.61
CA PHE A 119 30.83 25.48 2.42
C PHE A 119 31.41 25.88 1.05
N GLY A 120 30.60 26.46 0.16
CA GLY A 120 31.06 26.99 -1.12
C GLY A 120 31.47 28.46 -1.01
N GLU A 121 32.70 28.71 -0.56
CA GLU A 121 33.46 29.93 -0.88
C GLU A 121 34.43 29.66 -2.03
#